data_AF-A0A930TB17-F1
#
_entry.id   AF-A0A930TB17-F1
#
_cell.length_a   1.000
_cell.length_b   1.000
_cell.length_c   1.000
_cell.angle_alpha   90.00
_cell.angle_beta   90.00
_cell.angle_gamma   90.00
#
_symmetry.space_group_name_H-M   'P 1'
#
loop_
_entity.id
_entity.type
_entity.pdbx_description
1 polymer ?
#
loop_
_entity_poly.entity_id
_entity_poly.type
_entity_poly.pdbx_seq_one_letter_code
_entity_poly.pdbx_strand_id
1 'polypeptide(L)'
;MARYFFNQDDSHPVQLTSADIILRQQLEHSIGKYFYSGCDRTITDLLSACRWYVTTISGVLTLVIECPDQITNWQVLRKMVPMAKLLKQVVNSAKIRVCPPEGQGLPFEMRVDELGVYREHKEGA
;
A
#
# COMPACT_ATOMS: atom_id res chain seq x y z
N MET A 1 20.08 0.82 45.47
CA MET A 1 19.21 0.39 44.34
C MET A 1 18.52 1.61 43.76
N ALA A 2 19.09 2.22 42.71
CA ALA A 2 18.48 3.36 42.05
C ALA A 2 17.22 2.91 41.30
N ARG A 3 16.05 3.43 41.70
CA ARG A 3 14.80 3.27 40.95
C ARG A 3 14.86 4.23 39.78
N TYR A 4 15.00 3.70 38.56
CA TYR A 4 14.76 4.46 37.35
C TYR A 4 13.27 4.79 37.30
N PHE A 5 12.91 6.02 37.63
CA PHE A 5 11.58 6.55 37.34
C PHE A 5 11.51 6.76 35.83
N PHE A 6 10.91 5.80 35.11
CA PHE A 6 10.48 6.06 33.75
C PHE A 6 9.48 7.21 33.80
N ASN A 7 9.88 8.36 33.24
CA ASN A 7 9.03 9.52 33.17
C ASN A 7 7.85 9.18 32.23
N GLN A 8 6.61 9.22 32.74
CA GLN A 8 5.44 8.85 31.96
C GLN A 8 5.25 9.73 30.71
N ASP A 9 5.88 10.91 30.68
CA ASP A 9 5.87 11.83 29.53
C ASP A 9 6.61 11.29 28.29
N ASP A 10 7.50 10.30 28.43
CA ASP A 10 8.17 9.66 27.28
C ASP A 10 7.34 8.49 26.70
N SER A 11 6.15 8.22 27.24
CA SER A 11 5.26 7.16 26.78
C SER A 11 4.51 7.60 25.53
N HIS A 12 4.50 6.77 24.50
CA HIS A 12 3.58 6.97 23.37
C HIS A 12 2.13 6.89 23.87
N PRO A 13 1.23 7.77 23.39
CA PRO A 13 -0.16 7.73 23.79
C PRO A 13 -0.76 6.36 23.44
N VAL A 14 -1.42 5.74 24.43
CA VAL A 14 -2.03 4.41 24.31
C VAL A 14 -3.15 4.39 23.27
N GLN A 15 -3.73 5.56 22.97
CA GLN A 15 -4.80 5.74 22.00
C GLN A 15 -4.44 6.81 20.98
N LEU A 16 -4.84 6.58 19.73
CA LEU A 16 -4.72 7.58 18.67
C LEU A 16 -5.48 8.84 19.06
N THR A 17 -4.80 9.97 19.07
CA THR A 17 -5.44 11.27 19.24
C THR A 17 -6.18 11.68 17.97
N SER A 18 -7.05 12.68 18.06
CA SER A 18 -7.68 13.28 16.87
C SER A 18 -6.65 13.86 15.90
N ALA A 19 -5.55 14.41 16.42
CA ALA A 19 -4.43 14.90 15.62
C ALA A 19 -3.76 13.75 14.84
N ASP A 20 -3.51 12.61 15.49
CA ASP A 20 -2.92 11.43 14.83
C ASP A 20 -3.81 10.89 13.70
N ILE A 21 -5.13 10.87 13.91
CA ILE A 21 -6.10 10.46 12.89
C ILE A 21 -6.01 11.38 11.67
N ILE A 22 -6.00 12.70 11.89
CA ILE A 22 -5.93 13.70 10.82
C ILE A 22 -4.60 13.57 10.07
N LEU A 23 -3.47 13.46 10.78
CA LEU A 23 -2.15 13.33 10.17
C LEU A 23 -2.05 12.05 9.33
N ARG A 24 -2.62 10.94 9.81
CA ARG A 24 -2.67 9.68 9.06
C ARG A 24 -3.50 9.79 7.79
N GLN A 25 -4.67 10.43 7.84
CA GLN A 25 -5.48 10.68 6.65
C GLN A 25 -4.75 11.57 5.63
N GLN A 26 -4.07 12.61 6.10
CA GLN A 26 -3.26 13.48 5.22
C GLN A 26 -2.10 12.73 4.57
N LEU A 27 -1.45 11.83 5.32
CA LEU A 27 -0.39 10.98 4.81
C LEU A 27 -0.91 10.02 3.74
N GLU A 28 -2.01 9.31 4.03
CA GLU A 28 -2.68 8.38 3.10
C GLU A 28 -3.07 9.11 1.79
N HIS A 29 -3.65 10.30 1.90
CA HIS A 29 -4.01 11.13 0.75
C HIS A 29 -2.81 11.60 -0.07
N SER A 30 -1.75 12.06 0.61
CA SER A 30 -0.54 12.57 -0.05
C SER A 30 0.20 11.46 -0.79
N ILE A 31 0.28 10.27 -0.19
CA ILE A 31 0.86 9.08 -0.82
C ILE A 31 0.01 8.62 -2.00
N GLY A 32 -1.32 8.62 -1.87
CA GLY A 32 -2.22 8.30 -2.98
C GLY A 32 -2.03 9.22 -4.18
N LYS A 33 -1.89 10.53 -3.96
CA LYS A 33 -1.59 11.50 -5.01
C LYS A 33 -0.23 11.25 -5.66
N TYR A 34 0.82 11.08 -4.85
CA TYR A 34 2.16 10.79 -5.36
C TYR A 34 2.15 9.53 -6.22
N PHE A 35 1.58 8.44 -5.71
CA PHE A 35 1.47 7.17 -6.40
C PHE A 35 0.75 7.31 -7.75
N TYR A 36 -0.45 7.90 -7.77
CA TYR A 36 -1.21 8.03 -9.01
C TYR A 36 -0.51 8.94 -10.04
N SER A 37 0.16 10.00 -9.60
CA SER A 37 0.91 10.90 -10.47
C SER A 37 2.17 10.26 -11.09
N GLY A 38 2.77 9.29 -10.40
CA GLY A 38 3.95 8.57 -10.88
C GLY A 38 3.64 7.33 -11.73
N CYS A 39 2.37 6.93 -11.82
CA CYS A 39 1.94 5.80 -12.64
C CYS A 39 2.13 6.09 -14.14
N ASP A 40 2.48 5.05 -14.90
CA ASP A 40 2.41 5.12 -16.36
C ASP A 40 0.95 5.17 -16.84
N ARG A 41 0.75 5.56 -18.11
CA ARG A 41 -0.59 5.65 -18.70
C ARG A 41 -1.39 4.35 -18.60
N THR A 42 -0.74 3.20 -18.73
CA THR A 42 -1.44 1.90 -18.66
C THR A 42 -1.98 1.61 -17.26
N ILE A 43 -1.22 1.94 -16.22
CA ILE A 43 -1.65 1.79 -14.83
C ILE A 43 -2.71 2.83 -14.49
N THR A 44 -2.54 4.08 -14.93
CA THR A 44 -3.54 5.13 -14.76
C THR A 44 -4.88 4.75 -15.38
N ASP A 45 -4.88 4.25 -16.62
CA ASP A 45 -6.10 3.81 -17.31
C ASP A 45 -6.79 2.66 -16.55
N LEU A 46 -6.02 1.67 -16.08
CA LEU A 46 -6.55 0.57 -15.26
C LEU A 46 -7.16 1.06 -13.94
N LEU A 47 -6.43 1.90 -13.20
CA LEU A 47 -6.90 2.44 -11.93
C LEU A 47 -8.13 3.34 -12.10
N SER A 48 -8.28 4.01 -13.25
CA SER A 48 -9.47 4.81 -13.54
C SER A 48 -10.75 3.98 -13.70
N ALA A 49 -10.61 2.71 -14.09
CA ALA A 49 -11.70 1.75 -14.16
C ALA A 49 -11.97 1.04 -12.82
N CYS A 50 -11.07 1.17 -11.85
CA CYS A 50 -11.20 0.56 -10.52
C CYS A 50 -11.59 1.59 -9.46
N ARG A 51 -12.15 1.13 -8.34
CA ARG A 51 -12.12 1.91 -7.10
C ARG A 51 -10.80 1.61 -6.41
N TRP A 52 -10.05 2.64 -6.05
CA TRP A 52 -8.79 2.45 -5.35
C TRP A 52 -8.59 3.53 -4.29
N TYR A 53 -7.86 3.19 -3.24
CA TYR A 53 -7.54 4.10 -2.14
C TYR A 53 -6.32 3.61 -1.38
N VAL A 54 -5.66 4.54 -0.70
CA VAL A 54 -4.59 4.24 0.25
C VAL A 54 -5.16 4.32 1.64
N THR A 55 -4.92 3.30 2.45
CA THR A 55 -5.32 3.27 3.86
C THR A 55 -4.28 2.50 4.66
N THR A 56 -4.27 2.67 5.98
CA THR A 56 -3.38 1.91 6.85
C THR A 56 -4.18 0.84 7.57
N ILE A 57 -3.79 -0.42 7.43
CA ILE A 57 -4.43 -1.57 8.06
C ILE A 57 -3.42 -2.18 9.03
N SER A 58 -3.78 -2.26 10.32
CA SER A 58 -2.90 -2.78 11.37
C SER A 58 -1.51 -2.15 11.39
N GLY A 59 -1.44 -0.82 11.18
CA GLY A 59 -0.19 -0.06 11.16
C GLY A 59 0.63 -0.15 9.86
N VAL A 60 0.13 -0.85 8.84
CA VAL A 60 0.82 -0.97 7.54
C VAL A 60 0.03 -0.24 6.45
N LEU A 61 0.70 0.67 5.75
CA LEU A 61 0.12 1.36 4.61
C LEU A 61 -0.21 0.35 3.50
N THR A 62 -1.44 0.40 3.01
CA THR A 62 -2.01 -0.56 2.08
C THR A 62 -2.70 0.21 0.96
N LEU A 63 -2.23 -0.01 -0.27
CA LEU A 63 -2.95 0.39 -1.48
C LEU A 63 -3.99 -0.69 -1.77
N VAL A 64 -5.27 -0.33 -1.70
CA VAL A 64 -6.38 -1.22 -2.02
C VAL A 64 -6.92 -0.88 -3.40
N ILE A 65 -7.10 -1.91 -4.24
CA ILE A 65 -7.66 -1.79 -5.59
C ILE A 65 -8.82 -2.78 -5.71
N GLU A 66 -10.03 -2.26 -5.84
CA GLU A 66 -11.28 -2.98 -6.03
C GLU A 66 -11.62 -2.99 -7.52
N CYS A 67 -11.56 -4.18 -8.12
CA CYS A 67 -11.74 -4.35 -9.57
C CYS A 67 -13.22 -4.58 -9.92
N PRO A 68 -13.73 -3.98 -11.00
CA PRO A 68 -15.13 -4.13 -11.41
C PRO A 68 -15.44 -5.51 -12.02
N ASP A 69 -14.45 -6.15 -12.65
CA ASP A 69 -14.57 -7.43 -13.33
C ASP A 69 -13.27 -8.25 -13.26
N GLN A 70 -13.35 -9.53 -13.60
CA GLN A 70 -12.23 -10.47 -13.53
C GLN A 70 -11.12 -10.18 -14.55
N ILE A 71 -11.44 -9.60 -15.71
CA ILE A 71 -10.46 -9.24 -16.73
C ILE A 71 -9.61 -8.08 -16.21
N THR A 72 -10.27 -7.04 -15.67
CA THR A 72 -9.59 -5.89 -15.06
C THR A 72 -8.74 -6.33 -13.87
N ASN A 73 -9.25 -7.23 -13.02
CA ASN A 73 -8.47 -7.82 -11.92
C ASN A 73 -7.16 -8.46 -12.41
N TRP A 74 -7.24 -9.30 -13.45
CA TRP A 74 -6.07 -9.93 -14.03
C TRP A 74 -5.08 -8.92 -14.62
N GLN A 75 -5.57 -7.87 -15.27
CA GLN A 75 -4.71 -6.81 -15.81
C GLN A 75 -4.00 -6.01 -14.71
N VAL A 76 -4.69 -5.70 -13.62
CA VAL A 76 -4.09 -5.05 -12.43
C VAL A 76 -3.02 -5.95 -11.82
N LEU A 77 -3.30 -7.25 -11.64
CA LEU A 77 -2.34 -8.21 -11.09
C LEU A 77 -1.03 -8.25 -11.90
N ARG A 78 -1.10 -8.19 -13.23
CA ARG A 78 0.09 -8.13 -14.10
C ARG A 78 0.94 -6.88 -13.91
N LYS A 79 0.35 -5.80 -13.38
CA LYS A 79 1.02 -4.51 -13.15
C LYS A 79 1.43 -4.29 -11.70
N MET A 80 1.27 -5.31 -10.84
CA MET A 80 1.60 -5.23 -9.42
C MET A 80 3.05 -4.85 -9.13
N VAL A 81 4.01 -5.47 -9.83
CA VAL A 81 5.44 -5.22 -9.59
C VAL A 81 5.84 -3.77 -9.92
N PRO A 82 5.47 -3.20 -11.09
CA PRO A 82 5.66 -1.77 -11.34
C PRO A 82 5.03 -0.85 -10.29
N MET A 83 3.78 -1.11 -9.88
CA MET A 83 3.10 -0.33 -8.84
C MET A 83 3.83 -0.41 -7.50
N ALA A 84 4.27 -1.60 -7.11
CA ALA A 84 5.02 -1.80 -5.88
C ALA A 84 6.38 -1.09 -5.92
N LYS A 85 7.09 -1.12 -7.06
CA LYS A 85 8.35 -0.37 -7.23
C LYS A 85 8.15 1.13 -7.06
N LEU A 86 7.07 1.68 -7.61
CA LEU A 86 6.74 3.10 -7.45
C LEU A 86 6.43 3.43 -6.00
N LEU A 87 5.60 2.62 -5.34
CA LEU A 87 5.22 2.83 -3.95
C LEU A 87 6.45 2.74 -3.01
N LYS A 88 7.41 1.84 -3.31
CA LYS A 88 8.67 1.71 -2.58
C LYS A 88 9.55 2.96 -2.59
N GLN A 89 9.39 3.85 -3.57
CA GLN A 89 10.18 5.09 -3.64
C GLN A 89 9.81 6.09 -2.54
N VAL A 90 8.60 6.00 -1.98
CA VAL A 90 8.09 6.92 -0.96
C VAL A 90 7.88 6.24 0.39
N VAL A 91 7.61 4.93 0.42
CA VAL A 91 7.41 4.17 1.67
C VAL A 91 8.20 2.88 1.69
N ASN A 92 8.92 2.64 2.79
CA ASN A 92 9.75 1.44 2.96
C ASN A 92 8.94 0.17 3.27
N SER A 93 7.78 0.32 3.90
CA SER A 93 6.91 -0.79 4.30
C SER A 93 5.48 -0.48 3.90
N ALA A 94 4.96 -1.25 2.94
CA ALA A 94 3.60 -1.12 2.44
C ALA A 94 3.10 -2.44 1.86
N LYS A 95 1.79 -2.52 1.64
CA LYS A 95 1.13 -3.61 0.94
C LYS A 95 0.35 -3.09 -0.25
N ILE A 96 0.21 -3.93 -1.27
CA ILE A 96 -0.80 -3.75 -2.31
C ILE A 96 -1.79 -4.91 -2.20
N ARG A 97 -3.07 -4.58 -2.10
CA ARG A 97 -4.19 -5.51 -2.01
C ARG A 97 -5.10 -5.33 -3.22
N VAL A 98 -5.23 -6.37 -4.03
CA VAL A 98 -6.10 -6.38 -5.21
C VAL A 98 -7.30 -7.27 -4.91
N CYS A 99 -8.48 -6.66 -4.82
CA CYS A 99 -9.73 -7.35 -4.57
C CYS A 99 -10.40 -7.73 -5.91
N PRO A 100 -10.75 -9.01 -6.11
CA PRO A 100 -11.62 -9.39 -7.22
C PRO A 100 -13.04 -8.82 -7.00
N PRO A 101 -13.91 -8.86 -8.02
CA PRO A 101 -15.31 -8.51 -7.87
C PRO A 101 -15.97 -9.32 -6.74
N GLU A 102 -17.00 -8.75 -6.11
CA GLU A 102 -17.68 -9.40 -4.99
C GLU A 102 -18.12 -10.83 -5.33
N GLY A 103 -17.77 -11.78 -4.47
CA GLY A 103 -18.10 -13.19 -4.63
C GLY A 103 -17.22 -13.98 -5.61
N GLN A 104 -16.23 -13.36 -6.27
CA GLN A 104 -15.38 -14.03 -7.28
C GLN A 104 -14.01 -14.50 -6.77
N GLY A 105 -13.74 -14.38 -5.46
CA GLY A 105 -12.53 -14.95 -4.87
C GLY A 105 -12.02 -14.17 -3.67
N LEU A 106 -10.80 -14.52 -3.24
CA LEU A 106 -10.10 -13.83 -2.16
C LEU A 106 -9.20 -12.72 -2.72
N PRO A 107 -9.04 -11.59 -2.01
CA PRO A 107 -8.06 -10.57 -2.37
C PRO A 107 -6.64 -11.12 -2.41
N PHE A 108 -5.87 -10.69 -3.41
CA PHE A 108 -4.44 -10.97 -3.50
C PHE A 108 -3.67 -9.86 -2.79
N GLU A 109 -2.71 -10.21 -1.94
CA GLU A 109 -1.86 -9.26 -1.23
C GLU A 109 -0.38 -9.46 -1.59
N MET A 110 0.32 -8.36 -1.83
CA MET A 110 1.77 -8.32 -2.04
C MET A 110 2.41 -7.31 -1.08
N ARG A 111 3.52 -7.71 -0.47
CA ARG A 111 4.36 -6.83 0.34
C ARG A 111 5.37 -6.08 -0.53
N VAL A 112 5.43 -4.77 -0.38
CA VAL A 112 6.34 -3.89 -1.13
C VAL A 112 7.78 -4.00 -0.60
N ASP A 113 7.93 -4.25 0.69
CA ASP A 113 9.21 -4.45 1.36
C ASP A 113 9.97 -5.68 0.80
N GLU A 114 9.24 -6.72 0.40
CA GLU A 114 9.78 -8.01 -0.07
C GLU A 114 10.12 -8.05 -1.58
N LEU A 115 10.01 -6.93 -2.30
CA LEU A 115 10.30 -6.87 -3.75
C LEU A 115 11.69 -7.40 -4.16
N GLY A 116 12.66 -7.37 -3.25
CA GLY A 116 14.02 -7.90 -3.49
C GLY A 116 14.09 -9.42 -3.62
N VAL A 117 13.08 -10.14 -3.12
CA VAL A 117 12.98 -11.61 -3.21
C VAL A 117 12.58 -12.05 -4.62
N TYR A 118 11.85 -11.22 -5.37
CA TYR A 118 11.36 -11.51 -6.72
C TYR A 118 12.35 -11.13 -7.84
N ARG A 119 13.66 -11.08 -7.56
CA ARG A 119 14.66 -10.86 -8.61
C ARG A 119 14.63 -12.04 -9.59
N GLU A 120 14.11 -11.78 -10.78
CA GLU A 120 14.19 -12.66 -11.94
C GLU A 120 15.65 -13.01 -12.24
N HIS A 121 15.92 -14.31 -12.35
CA HIS A 121 17.07 -14.82 -13.08
C HIS A 121 17.05 -14.18 -14.47
N LYS A 122 18.07 -13.36 -14.78
CA LYS A 122 18.36 -13.03 -16.17
C LYS A 122 18.81 -14.32 -16.85
N GLU A 123 17.92 -14.99 -17.58
CA GLU A 123 18.36 -15.95 -18.59
C GLU A 123 19.14 -15.17 -19.63
N GLY A 124 20.44 -15.45 -19.70
CA GLY A 124 21.36 -14.88 -20.66
C GLY A 124 21.00 -15.34 -22.07
N ALA A 125 20.90 -14.37 -22.97
CA ALA A 125 21.01 -14.57 -24.40
C ALA A 125 22.41 -15.04 -24.79
#